data_AF-A0A2A4WW09-F1
#
_entry.id   AF-A0A2A4WW09-F1
#
_cell.length_a   1.000
_cell.length_b   1.000
_cell.length_c   1.000
_cell.angle_alpha   90.00
_cell.angle_beta   90.00
_cell.angle_gamma   90.00
#
_symmetry.space_group_name_H-M   'P 1'
#
loop_
_entity.id
_entity.type
_entity.pdbx_description
1 polymer ?
#
loop_
_entity_poly.entity_id
_entity_poly.type
_entity_poly.pdbx_seq_one_letter_code
_entity_poly.pdbx_strand_id
1 'polypeptide(L)'
;MLSVDNAHGVHPNFPDKHDSAHSPKLNAGPVIKINANQRYASNSESIALLKSICNRLNISHQSFVMRSDMACGSTIGPITSALLGISTVDIGIASFAMHSIRESAGAADVESTGVLIQAFYDR
;
A
#
# COMPACT_ATOMS: atom_id res chain seq x y z
N MET A 1 1.69 -13.85 2.14
CA MET A 1 0.41 -13.44 1.54
C MET A 1 0.48 -11.96 1.13
N LEU A 2 -0.20 -11.57 0.06
CA LEU A 2 -0.46 -10.16 -0.25
C LEU A 2 -1.85 -9.80 0.28
N SER A 3 -1.95 -8.79 1.16
CA SER A 3 -3.21 -8.11 1.44
C SER A 3 -3.30 -6.89 0.54
N VAL A 4 -4.24 -6.89 -0.40
CA VAL A 4 -4.35 -5.84 -1.42
C VAL A 4 -5.62 -5.05 -1.16
N ASP A 5 -5.44 -3.78 -0.80
CA ASP A 5 -6.54 -2.85 -0.53
C ASP A 5 -6.04 -1.42 -0.81
N ASN A 6 -6.92 -0.51 -1.22
CA ASN A 6 -6.54 0.83 -1.66
C ASN A 6 -5.71 1.60 -0.62
N ALA A 7 -4.91 2.56 -1.09
CA ALA A 7 -4.17 3.50 -0.28
C ALA A 7 -4.64 4.93 -0.55
N HIS A 8 -4.53 5.81 0.44
CA HIS A 8 -4.89 7.22 0.27
C HIS A 8 -3.80 7.95 -0.51
N GLY A 9 -4.14 8.41 -1.72
CA GLY A 9 -3.30 9.36 -2.44
C GLY A 9 -3.30 10.72 -1.74
N VAL A 10 -2.19 11.46 -1.84
CA VAL A 10 -2.09 12.83 -1.34
C VAL A 10 -3.05 13.74 -2.10
N HIS A 11 -4.09 14.20 -1.42
CA HIS A 11 -5.13 14.99 -2.06
C HIS A 11 -4.64 16.45 -2.23
N PRO A 12 -4.69 17.05 -3.43
CA PRO A 12 -4.11 18.37 -3.68
C PRO A 12 -4.77 19.48 -2.85
N ASN A 13 -6.06 19.34 -2.52
CA ASN A 13 -6.78 20.29 -1.67
C ASN A 13 -6.60 20.06 -0.16
N PHE A 14 -6.03 18.91 0.24
CA PHE A 14 -5.85 18.54 1.65
C PHE A 14 -4.47 17.87 1.88
N PRO A 15 -3.36 18.49 1.42
CA PRO A 15 -2.03 17.88 1.49
C PRO A 15 -1.55 17.73 2.94
N ASP A 16 -2.10 18.54 3.86
CA ASP A 16 -1.84 18.48 5.29
C ASP A 16 -2.33 17.19 5.94
N LYS A 17 -3.20 16.39 5.29
CA LYS A 17 -3.68 15.12 5.84
C LYS A 17 -2.69 13.96 5.70
N HIS A 18 -1.61 14.15 4.96
CA HIS A 18 -0.57 13.14 4.77
C HIS A 18 0.70 13.50 5.51
N ASP A 19 1.49 12.47 5.83
CA ASP A 19 2.86 12.65 6.26
C ASP A 19 3.71 13.04 5.04
N SER A 20 4.55 14.08 5.19
CA SER A 20 5.28 14.66 4.06
C SER A 20 6.30 13.71 3.43
N ALA A 21 6.82 12.73 4.19
CA ALA A 21 7.72 11.70 3.67
C ALA A 21 6.96 10.47 3.12
N HIS A 22 5.67 10.35 3.42
CA HIS A 22 4.84 9.18 3.08
C HIS A 22 3.53 9.62 2.41
N SER A 23 3.66 10.35 1.31
CA SER A 23 2.57 10.97 0.53
C SER A 23 2.43 10.30 -0.85
N PRO A 24 1.67 9.19 -0.99
CA PRO A 24 1.52 8.49 -2.25
C PRO A 24 0.87 9.35 -3.33
N LYS A 25 1.40 9.29 -4.54
CA LYS A 25 0.88 9.97 -5.73
C LYS A 25 0.24 8.95 -6.66
N LEU A 26 -0.79 9.38 -7.39
CA LEU A 26 -1.37 8.58 -8.49
C LEU A 26 -0.34 8.41 -9.61
N ASN A 27 -0.40 7.27 -10.30
CA ASN A 27 0.50 6.85 -11.37
C ASN A 27 1.99 6.82 -10.98
N ALA A 28 2.29 6.65 -9.70
CA ALA A 28 3.66 6.56 -9.18
C ALA A 28 3.98 5.17 -8.60
N GLY A 29 3.13 4.18 -8.87
CA GLY A 29 3.34 2.77 -8.58
C GLY A 29 2.71 2.31 -7.27
N PRO A 30 2.78 0.99 -6.99
CA PRO A 30 2.18 0.35 -5.83
C PRO A 30 2.64 0.99 -4.52
N VAL A 31 1.70 1.09 -3.57
CA VAL A 31 1.89 1.68 -2.26
C VAL A 31 2.01 0.59 -1.22
N ILE A 32 3.14 0.57 -0.50
CA ILE A 32 3.37 -0.30 0.65
C ILE A 32 2.82 0.39 1.89
N LYS A 33 1.85 -0.23 2.57
CA LYS A 33 1.17 0.36 3.73
C LYS A 33 1.84 -0.11 5.03
N ILE A 34 2.26 0.82 5.87
CA ILE A 34 3.04 0.55 7.07
C ILE A 34 2.39 1.26 8.26
N ASN A 35 2.19 0.54 9.37
CA ASN A 35 1.69 1.12 10.60
C ASN A 35 2.26 0.35 11.79
N ALA A 36 2.93 1.05 12.71
CA ALA A 36 3.58 0.43 13.87
C ALA A 36 2.58 -0.28 14.82
N ASN A 37 1.33 0.20 14.87
CA ASN A 37 0.25 -0.40 15.67
C ASN A 37 -0.44 -1.58 14.96
N GLN A 38 0.17 -2.14 13.91
CA GLN A 38 -0.34 -3.30 13.16
C GLN A 38 -1.76 -3.10 12.61
N ARG A 39 -2.10 -1.87 12.20
CA ARG A 39 -3.27 -1.60 11.33
C ARG A 39 -3.11 -2.18 9.92
N TYR A 40 -1.86 -2.46 9.57
CA TYR A 40 -1.40 -3.21 8.40
C TYR A 40 -0.43 -4.28 8.92
N ALA A 41 -0.39 -5.45 8.30
CA ALA A 41 0.47 -6.57 8.71
C ALA A 41 1.92 -6.44 8.23
N SER A 42 2.22 -5.44 7.39
CA SER A 42 3.55 -5.19 6.85
C SER A 42 4.61 -5.01 7.93
N ASN A 43 5.74 -5.70 7.78
CA ASN A 43 6.93 -5.58 8.62
C ASN A 43 8.20 -5.50 7.75
N SER A 44 9.37 -5.28 8.36
CA SER A 44 10.64 -5.08 7.64
C SER A 44 10.95 -6.20 6.65
N GLU A 45 10.76 -7.47 7.03
CA GLU A 45 11.06 -8.62 6.16
C GLU A 45 10.11 -8.71 4.97
N SER A 46 8.80 -8.64 5.21
CA SER A 46 7.78 -8.73 4.16
C SER A 46 7.86 -7.55 3.18
N ILE A 47 8.22 -6.36 3.68
CA ILE A 47 8.50 -5.18 2.86
C ILE A 47 9.77 -5.37 2.03
N ALA A 48 10.85 -5.88 2.63
CA ALA A 48 12.12 -6.10 1.92
C ALA A 48 11.96 -7.08 0.74
N LEU A 49 11.20 -8.15 0.95
CA LEU A 49 10.86 -9.11 -0.09
C LEU A 49 10.11 -8.46 -1.27
N LEU A 50 9.10 -7.65 -0.98
CA LEU A 50 8.33 -6.96 -2.01
C LEU A 50 9.19 -5.93 -2.77
N LYS A 51 9.99 -5.13 -2.04
CA LYS A 51 10.93 -4.16 -2.65
C LYS A 51 11.96 -4.84 -3.54
N SER A 52 12.45 -6.03 -3.16
CA SER A 52 13.36 -6.82 -4.00
C SER A 52 12.72 -7.19 -5.35
N ILE A 53 11.45 -7.59 -5.35
CA ILE A 53 10.70 -7.88 -6.59
C ILE A 53 10.53 -6.61 -7.42
N CYS A 54 10.12 -5.49 -6.80
CA CYS A 54 9.99 -4.22 -7.49
C CYS A 54 11.32 -3.79 -8.16
N ASN A 55 12.43 -3.88 -7.43
CA ASN A 55 13.76 -3.53 -7.94
C ASN A 55 14.17 -4.41 -9.11
N ARG A 56 13.94 -5.72 -9.04
CA ARG A 56 14.23 -6.66 -10.14
C ARG A 56 13.46 -6.32 -11.42
N LEU A 57 12.23 -5.81 -11.28
CA LEU A 57 11.34 -5.49 -12.39
C LEU A 57 11.39 -4.01 -12.79
N ASN A 58 12.23 -3.20 -12.13
CA ASN A 58 12.25 -1.74 -12.29
C ASN A 58 10.88 -1.07 -12.07
N ILE A 59 10.05 -1.62 -11.18
CA ILE A 59 8.76 -1.05 -10.79
C ILE A 59 9.00 -0.04 -9.67
N SER A 60 8.61 1.22 -9.90
CA SER A 60 8.58 2.23 -8.84
C SER A 60 7.55 1.86 -7.78
N HIS A 61 7.88 2.09 -6.51
CA HIS A 61 6.99 1.81 -5.40
C HIS A 61 6.99 2.99 -4.42
N GLN A 62 5.91 3.12 -3.67
CA GLN A 62 5.72 4.18 -2.68
C GLN A 62 5.50 3.58 -1.30
N SER A 63 5.51 4.41 -0.27
CA SER A 63 5.18 3.98 1.09
C SER A 63 4.17 4.94 1.70
N PHE A 64 3.21 4.37 2.41
CA PHE A 64 2.20 5.10 3.16
C PHE A 64 2.35 4.77 4.64
N VAL A 65 2.54 5.80 5.44
CA VAL A 65 2.49 5.76 6.89
C VAL A 65 1.54 6.85 7.32
N MET A 66 0.57 6.51 8.16
CA MET A 66 -0.34 7.51 8.72
C MET A 66 0.45 8.44 9.64
N ARG A 67 0.14 9.74 9.61
CA ARG A 67 0.65 10.68 10.61
C ARG A 67 0.36 10.16 12.02
N SER A 68 1.35 10.26 12.90
CA SER A 68 1.26 9.72 14.27
C SER A 68 0.16 10.37 15.12
N ASP A 69 -0.30 11.57 14.76
CA ASP A 69 -1.36 12.32 15.44
C ASP A 69 -2.76 12.05 14.89
N MET A 70 -2.90 11.14 13.92
CA MET A 70 -4.17 10.78 13.30
C MET A 70 -4.43 9.28 13.34
N ALA A 71 -5.70 8.90 13.48
CA ALA A 71 -6.11 7.51 13.41
C ALA A 71 -6.08 6.99 11.95
N CYS A 72 -5.83 5.70 11.81
CA CYS A 72 -5.84 4.98 10.54
C CYS A 72 -6.87 3.84 10.61
N GLY A 73 -7.55 3.59 9.48
CA GLY A 73 -8.32 2.36 9.28
C GLY A 73 -7.43 1.12 9.35
N SER A 74 -8.05 -0.06 9.48
CA SER A 74 -7.36 -1.36 9.40
C SER A 74 -7.78 -2.09 8.14
N THR A 75 -6.99 -3.06 7.71
CA THR A 75 -7.31 -3.97 6.60
C THR A 75 -7.61 -5.38 7.11
N ILE A 76 -7.84 -6.31 6.18
CA ILE A 76 -7.89 -7.74 6.48
C ILE A 76 -6.49 -8.34 6.76
N GLY A 77 -5.40 -7.65 6.39
CA GLY A 77 -4.04 -8.17 6.52
C GLY A 77 -3.71 -8.68 7.93
N PRO A 78 -3.85 -7.83 8.98
CA PRO A 78 -3.57 -8.24 10.37
C PRO A 78 -4.42 -9.43 10.84
N ILE A 79 -5.73 -9.41 10.59
CA ILE A 79 -6.64 -10.46 11.05
C ILE A 79 -6.35 -11.79 10.35
N THR A 80 -6.13 -11.79 9.03
CA THR A 80 -5.79 -13.01 8.29
C THR A 80 -4.41 -13.53 8.68
N SER A 81 -3.43 -12.66 8.86
CA SER A 81 -2.08 -13.03 9.31
C SER A 81 -2.10 -13.67 10.70
N ALA A 82 -2.88 -13.11 11.64
CA ALA A 82 -2.99 -13.63 13.00
C ALA A 82 -3.70 -15.00 13.05
N LEU A 83 -4.75 -15.18 12.24
CA LEU A 83 -5.52 -16.42 12.22
C LEU A 83 -4.79 -17.58 11.53
N LEU A 84 -4.00 -17.29 10.49
CA LEU A 84 -3.35 -18.33 9.68
C LEU A 84 -1.86 -18.50 10.00
N GLY A 85 -1.25 -17.57 10.74
CA GLY A 85 0.20 -17.58 10.99
C GLY A 85 1.05 -17.32 9.74
N ILE A 86 0.47 -16.70 8.71
CA ILE A 86 1.13 -16.47 7.42
C ILE A 86 1.68 -15.05 7.36
N SER A 87 2.98 -14.92 7.07
CA SER A 87 3.62 -13.62 6.82
C SER A 87 2.90 -12.85 5.70
N THR A 88 2.52 -11.60 5.99
CA THR A 88 1.62 -10.79 5.15
C THR A 88 2.21 -9.40 4.94
N VAL A 89 2.11 -8.88 3.70
CA VAL A 89 2.38 -7.48 3.38
C VAL A 89 1.11 -6.83 2.85
N ASP A 90 0.82 -5.63 3.34
CA ASP A 90 -0.27 -4.80 2.88
C ASP A 90 0.20 -3.85 1.78
N ILE A 91 -0.43 -3.96 0.61
CA ILE A 91 -0.19 -3.11 -0.54
C ILE A 91 -1.50 -2.54 -1.06
N GLY A 92 -1.39 -1.52 -1.91
CA GLY A 92 -2.52 -0.90 -2.58
C GLY A 92 -2.11 0.01 -3.72
N ILE A 93 -3.09 0.63 -4.36
CA ILE A 93 -2.88 1.73 -5.29
C ILE A 93 -3.33 3.04 -4.65
N ALA A 94 -2.68 4.15 -5.03
CA ALA A 94 -3.09 5.47 -4.57
C ALA A 94 -4.44 5.85 -5.19
N SER A 95 -5.39 6.21 -4.34
CA SER A 95 -6.76 6.57 -4.74
C SER A 95 -7.25 7.81 -3.99
N PHE A 96 -8.24 8.49 -4.58
CA PHE A 96 -8.96 9.58 -3.95
C PHE A 96 -10.42 9.22 -3.69
N ALA A 97 -10.99 9.93 -2.71
CA ALA A 97 -12.38 9.82 -2.32
C ALA A 97 -12.78 8.41 -1.88
N MET A 98 -11.87 7.71 -1.16
CA MET A 98 -12.16 6.38 -0.62
C MET A 98 -13.48 6.38 0.17
N HIS A 99 -14.34 5.39 -0.08
CA HIS A 99 -15.73 5.25 0.41
C HIS A 99 -16.76 6.21 -0.22
N SER A 100 -16.40 6.97 -1.25
CA SER A 100 -17.37 7.69 -2.10
C SER A 100 -18.15 6.72 -2.99
N ILE A 101 -19.34 7.12 -3.45
CA ILE A 101 -20.06 6.41 -4.53
C ILE A 101 -19.24 6.35 -5.83
N ARG A 102 -18.28 7.27 -5.99
CA ARG A 102 -17.35 7.31 -7.12
C ARG A 102 -15.96 7.71 -6.65
N GLU A 103 -15.06 6.74 -6.67
CA GLU A 103 -13.64 6.90 -6.35
C GLU A 103 -12.83 7.21 -7.62
N SER A 104 -11.55 7.57 -7.46
CA SER A 104 -10.62 7.75 -8.58
C SER A 104 -9.23 7.26 -8.23
N ALA A 105 -8.49 6.73 -9.22
CA ALA A 105 -7.14 6.20 -9.06
C ALA A 105 -6.32 6.39 -10.34
N GLY A 106 -5.01 6.14 -10.26
CA GLY A 106 -4.11 6.18 -11.42
C GLY A 106 -4.22 4.91 -12.27
N ALA A 107 -4.40 5.05 -13.59
CA ALA A 107 -4.45 3.91 -14.50
C ALA A 107 -3.13 3.13 -14.56
N ALA A 108 -1.99 3.83 -14.50
CA ALA A 108 -0.67 3.19 -14.50
C ALA A 108 -0.37 2.41 -13.20
N ASP A 109 -1.01 2.78 -12.09
CA ASP A 109 -0.87 2.05 -10.82
C ASP A 109 -1.50 0.66 -10.93
N VAL A 110 -2.59 0.51 -11.69
CA VAL A 110 -3.25 -0.78 -11.92
C VAL A 110 -2.33 -1.74 -12.67
N GLU A 111 -1.72 -1.27 -13.76
CA GLU A 111 -0.81 -2.07 -14.58
C GLU A 111 0.42 -2.50 -13.79
N SER A 112 1.12 -1.54 -13.19
CA SER A 112 2.35 -1.82 -12.41
C SER A 112 2.09 -2.72 -11.20
N THR A 113 0.96 -2.54 -10.51
CA THR A 113 0.58 -3.42 -9.39
C THR A 113 0.20 -4.82 -9.87
N GLY A 114 -0.47 -4.95 -11.02
CA GLY A 114 -0.76 -6.24 -11.64
C GLY A 114 0.51 -7.04 -11.95
N VAL A 115 1.51 -6.40 -12.56
CA VAL A 115 2.82 -7.02 -12.84
C VAL A 115 3.53 -7.43 -11.55
N LEU A 116 3.52 -6.57 -10.52
CA LEU A 116 4.10 -6.90 -9.21
C LEU A 116 3.43 -8.12 -8.56
N ILE A 117 2.09 -8.18 -8.58
CA ILE A 117 1.33 -9.30 -8.02
C ILE A 117 1.68 -10.60 -8.75
N GLN A 118 1.68 -10.58 -10.08
CA GLN A 118 2.06 -11.75 -10.89
C GLN A 118 3.46 -12.24 -10.51
N ALA A 119 4.44 -11.35 -10.48
CA ALA A 119 5.82 -11.70 -10.14
C ALA A 119 6.01 -12.13 -8.68
N PHE A 120 5.14 -11.72 -7.76
CA PHE A 120 5.14 -12.21 -6.38
C PHE A 120 4.72 -13.68 -6.30
N TYR A 121 3.81 -14.13 -7.17
CA TYR A 121 3.36 -15.52 -7.19
C TYR A 121 4.25 -16.43 -8.03
N ASP A 122 4.96 -15.90 -9.03
CA ASP A 122 5.87 -16.66 -9.92
C ASP A 122 7.29 -16.89 -9.37
N ARG A 123 7.58 -16.38 -8.17
CA ARG A 123 8.91 -16.40 -7.56
C ARG A 123 9.33 -17.77 -6.99
#